data_AF-A0A7K4M6B8-F1
#
_entry.id   AF-A0A7K4M6B8-F1
#
_cell.length_a   1.000
_cell.length_b   1.000
_cell.length_c   1.000
_cell.angle_alpha   90.00
_cell.angle_beta   90.00
_cell.angle_gamma   90.00
#
_symmetry.space_group_name_H-M   'P 1'
#
loop_
_entity.id
_entity.type
_entity.pdbx_description
1 polymer ?
#
loop_
_entity_poly.entity_id
_entity_poly.type
_entity_poly.pdbx_seq_one_letter_code
_entity_poly.pdbx_strand_id
1 'polypeptide(L)'
;DHYMQVLSCKQGCVTELASPPGREKPLEDFLPSHFNYLQFAYYNNGNYEKAVECAKTFLLFFPNDEVMKQNLAYYTAVLGETLAGPIEPREAIQAYRQRSLLEKELLFFSYDVFGIPFVDPDTWTPEDVIPQRLREKQKAERETAARISEEIGNLMKEIETLVEEKAKEAADVSKFIREGGAGPGGKAGPSAPPHVFMSARATGGPLVYEGASVTMGSRALNGSQRVVVDGVLSDEECRELQRLSNAAASAGDGYRGKTSPHTPSETFHGVTVLKALKLGQEGKVALRSAHLYYNVTEKVRRMMESYFRLEVPLHFSYSHLVCRTAIDEKQEGRTDNSHEVHVDNCILNAEALLCVKEP
;
A
#
# COMPACT_ATOMS: atom_id res chain seq x y z
N ASP A 1 1.46 -6.08 3.01
CA ASP A 1 0.18 -6.11 2.27
C ASP A 1 -0.89 -5.19 2.81
N HIS A 2 -1.75 -5.63 3.74
CA HIS A 2 -3.11 -5.07 3.80
C HIS A 2 -3.16 -3.58 4.18
N TYR A 3 -2.46 -3.17 5.24
CA TYR A 3 -2.39 -1.75 5.63
C TYR A 3 -1.70 -0.91 4.55
N MET A 4 -0.68 -1.45 3.88
CA MET A 4 0.01 -0.77 2.75
C MET A 4 -0.90 -0.59 1.53
N GLN A 5 -1.80 -1.54 1.27
CA GLN A 5 -2.80 -1.43 0.20
C GLN A 5 -3.82 -0.32 0.53
N VAL A 6 -4.22 -0.19 1.80
CA VAL A 6 -5.09 0.91 2.26
C VAL A 6 -4.37 2.27 2.19
N LEU A 7 -3.09 2.35 2.60
CA LEU A 7 -2.30 3.58 2.47
C LEU A 7 -2.07 3.96 0.99
N SER A 8 -1.70 3.01 0.14
CA SER A 8 -1.52 3.22 -1.30
C SER A 8 -2.81 3.72 -1.96
N CYS A 9 -3.97 3.16 -1.58
CA CYS A 9 -5.27 3.62 -2.03
C CYS A 9 -5.60 5.05 -1.57
N LYS A 10 -5.38 5.38 -0.29
CA LYS A 10 -5.55 6.74 0.25
C LYS A 10 -4.69 7.78 -0.47
N GLN A 11 -3.42 7.44 -0.74
CA GLN A 11 -2.48 8.32 -1.43
C GLN A 11 -2.90 8.50 -2.90
N GLY A 12 -3.35 7.42 -3.56
CA GLY A 12 -3.95 7.47 -4.90
C GLY A 12 -5.20 8.36 -5.02
N CYS A 13 -5.90 8.69 -3.93
CA CYS A 13 -7.03 9.62 -3.96
C CYS A 13 -6.66 11.02 -4.48
N VAL A 14 -5.38 11.44 -4.36
CA VAL A 14 -4.92 12.71 -4.95
C VAL A 14 -5.06 12.67 -6.47
N THR A 15 -4.60 11.58 -7.11
CA THR A 15 -4.68 11.36 -8.56
C THR A 15 -6.12 11.30 -9.06
N GLU A 16 -7.00 10.60 -8.34
CA GLU A 16 -8.42 10.48 -8.68
C GLU A 16 -9.13 11.85 -8.60
N LEU A 17 -8.93 12.61 -7.52
CA LEU A 17 -9.48 13.97 -7.37
C LEU A 17 -8.92 14.95 -8.40
N ALA A 18 -7.68 14.75 -8.84
CA ALA A 18 -7.02 15.54 -9.87
C ALA A 18 -7.44 15.17 -11.32
N SER A 19 -8.31 14.18 -11.52
CA SER A 19 -8.68 13.64 -12.84
C SER A 19 -10.10 14.01 -13.29
N PRO A 20 -10.36 15.26 -13.74
CA PRO A 20 -11.68 15.68 -14.16
C PRO A 20 -12.13 15.00 -15.46
N PRO A 21 -13.44 14.75 -15.66
CA PRO A 21 -13.97 14.15 -16.88
C PRO A 21 -13.56 14.92 -18.15
N GLY A 22 -13.11 14.19 -19.17
CA GLY A 22 -12.68 14.75 -20.45
C GLY A 22 -11.21 15.18 -20.53
N ARG A 23 -10.40 14.92 -19.50
CA ARG A 23 -8.94 15.15 -19.51
C ARG A 23 -8.18 13.82 -19.47
N GLU A 24 -7.19 13.64 -20.35
CA GLU A 24 -6.43 12.38 -20.46
C GLU A 24 -5.40 12.15 -19.33
N LYS A 25 -5.01 13.21 -18.63
CA LYS A 25 -4.02 13.18 -17.54
C LYS A 25 -4.53 13.94 -16.32
N PRO A 26 -4.16 13.53 -15.10
CA PRO A 26 -4.42 14.31 -13.89
C PRO A 26 -3.92 15.76 -13.98
N LEU A 27 -4.40 16.60 -13.08
CA LEU A 27 -3.84 17.91 -12.78
C LEU A 27 -2.64 17.72 -11.84
N GLU A 28 -1.45 18.03 -12.34
CA GLU A 28 -0.20 18.02 -11.55
C GLU A 28 -0.33 18.98 -10.36
N ASP A 29 0.15 18.55 -9.19
CA ASP A 29 0.13 19.29 -7.93
C ASP A 29 -1.22 19.96 -7.60
N PHE A 30 -2.30 19.21 -7.81
CA PHE A 30 -3.69 19.67 -7.68
C PHE A 30 -3.95 20.45 -6.38
N LEU A 31 -3.61 19.89 -5.21
CA LEU A 31 -3.82 20.59 -3.93
C LEU A 31 -2.95 21.86 -3.78
N PRO A 32 -1.61 21.83 -3.97
CA PRO A 32 -0.79 23.05 -4.02
C PRO A 32 -1.33 24.12 -4.99
N SER A 33 -1.75 23.74 -6.20
CA SER A 33 -2.18 24.69 -7.24
C SER A 33 -3.34 25.58 -6.80
N HIS A 34 -4.27 25.06 -5.97
CA HIS A 34 -5.35 25.86 -5.40
C HIS A 34 -4.81 27.06 -4.59
N PHE A 35 -3.74 26.87 -3.82
CA PHE A 35 -3.14 27.95 -3.04
C PHE A 35 -2.40 28.95 -3.92
N ASN A 36 -1.80 28.52 -5.02
CA ASN A 36 -1.19 29.40 -6.02
C ASN A 36 -2.23 30.30 -6.73
N TYR A 37 -3.42 29.77 -7.05
CA TYR A 37 -4.49 30.61 -7.61
C TYR A 37 -5.18 31.48 -6.54
N LEU A 38 -5.43 30.95 -5.33
CA LEU A 38 -6.11 31.67 -4.26
C LEU A 38 -5.31 32.86 -3.73
N GLN A 39 -3.98 32.75 -3.55
CA GLN A 39 -3.15 33.88 -3.12
C GLN A 39 -3.27 35.08 -4.07
N PHE A 40 -3.23 34.81 -5.39
CA PHE A 40 -3.39 35.85 -6.41
C PHE A 40 -4.81 36.40 -6.45
N ALA A 41 -5.83 35.56 -6.29
CA ALA A 41 -7.23 36.00 -6.23
C ALA A 41 -7.51 36.91 -5.02
N TYR A 42 -7.00 36.56 -3.83
CA TYR A 42 -7.14 37.38 -2.64
C TYR A 42 -6.37 38.71 -2.75
N TYR A 43 -5.17 38.69 -3.33
CA TYR A 43 -4.40 39.90 -3.65
C TYR A 43 -5.17 40.86 -4.56
N ASN A 44 -5.72 40.37 -5.68
CA ASN A 44 -6.50 41.22 -6.60
C ASN A 44 -7.79 41.77 -5.96
N ASN A 45 -8.29 41.14 -4.89
CA ASN A 45 -9.41 41.62 -4.08
C ASN A 45 -8.96 42.42 -2.82
N GLY A 46 -7.68 42.79 -2.72
CA GLY A 46 -7.12 43.57 -1.61
C GLY A 46 -7.08 42.86 -0.25
N ASN A 47 -7.37 41.55 -0.19
CA ASN A 47 -7.34 40.77 1.05
C ASN A 47 -5.94 40.20 1.29
N TYR A 48 -5.03 41.04 1.76
CA TYR A 48 -3.64 40.66 1.98
C TYR A 48 -3.47 39.62 3.09
N GLU A 49 -4.34 39.58 4.11
CA GLU A 49 -4.32 38.53 5.15
C GLU A 49 -4.47 37.13 4.55
N LYS A 50 -5.46 36.96 3.64
CA LYS A 50 -5.68 35.68 2.96
C LYS A 50 -4.71 35.42 1.81
N ALA A 51 -4.13 36.46 1.21
CA ALA A 51 -3.01 36.30 0.30
C ALA A 51 -1.76 35.74 1.02
N VAL A 52 -1.40 36.29 2.19
CA VAL A 52 -0.33 35.78 3.07
C VAL A 52 -0.61 34.35 3.54
N GLU A 53 -1.82 34.06 4.03
CA GLU A 53 -2.23 32.71 4.45
C GLU A 53 -2.06 31.69 3.30
N CYS A 54 -2.54 32.00 2.10
CA CYS A 54 -2.43 31.10 0.95
C CYS A 54 -0.98 30.95 0.45
N ALA A 55 -0.18 32.03 0.41
CA ALA A 55 1.22 31.96 0.01
C ALA A 55 2.07 31.14 1.00
N LYS A 56 1.90 31.37 2.32
CA LYS A 56 2.49 30.53 3.38
C LYS A 56 2.04 29.07 3.29
N THR A 57 0.77 28.82 2.91
CA THR A 57 0.24 27.46 2.71
C THR A 57 0.83 26.76 1.47
N PHE A 58 1.08 27.48 0.37
CA PHE A 58 1.75 26.92 -0.81
C PHE A 58 3.21 26.52 -0.50
N LEU A 59 3.94 27.38 0.21
CA LEU A 59 5.35 27.17 0.56
C LEU A 59 5.58 25.98 1.52
N LEU A 60 4.53 25.40 2.12
CA LEU A 60 4.63 24.09 2.79
C LEU A 60 5.03 22.98 1.81
N PHE A 61 4.53 23.03 0.58
CA PHE A 61 4.76 22.03 -0.46
C PHE A 61 6.03 22.35 -1.24
N PHE A 62 6.18 23.62 -1.65
CA PHE A 62 7.33 24.08 -2.43
C PHE A 62 8.11 25.17 -1.69
N PRO A 63 8.86 24.85 -0.62
CA PRO A 63 9.58 25.83 0.20
C PRO A 63 10.70 26.57 -0.57
N ASN A 64 11.05 26.09 -1.77
CA ASN A 64 12.04 26.69 -2.66
C ASN A 64 11.44 27.44 -3.85
N ASP A 65 10.12 27.68 -3.88
CA ASP A 65 9.49 28.47 -4.94
C ASP A 65 9.78 29.97 -4.77
N GLU A 66 10.68 30.49 -5.60
CA GLU A 66 11.12 31.89 -5.54
C GLU A 66 10.02 32.89 -5.94
N VAL A 67 9.04 32.49 -6.77
CA VAL A 67 7.92 33.38 -7.16
C VAL A 67 6.97 33.55 -5.98
N MET A 68 6.65 32.46 -5.28
CA MET A 68 5.78 32.51 -4.11
C MET A 68 6.47 33.19 -2.92
N LYS A 69 7.79 33.04 -2.75
CA LYS A 69 8.57 33.84 -1.77
C LYS A 69 8.47 35.34 -2.06
N GLN A 70 8.60 35.75 -3.33
CA GLN A 70 8.47 37.15 -3.74
C GLN A 70 7.05 37.68 -3.52
N ASN A 71 6.02 36.91 -3.88
CA ASN A 71 4.61 37.25 -3.63
C ASN A 71 4.34 37.41 -2.13
N LEU A 72 4.80 36.46 -1.29
CA LEU A 72 4.67 36.53 0.16
C LEU A 72 5.36 37.76 0.74
N ALA A 73 6.61 38.04 0.34
CA ALA A 73 7.35 39.21 0.80
C ALA A 73 6.62 40.53 0.44
N TYR A 74 6.05 40.61 -0.76
CA TYR A 74 5.22 41.75 -1.18
C TYR A 74 3.93 41.88 -0.35
N TYR A 75 3.18 40.79 -0.12
CA TYR A 75 1.95 40.85 0.68
C TYR A 75 2.23 41.17 2.16
N THR A 76 3.30 40.62 2.73
CA THR A 76 3.79 40.97 4.07
C THR A 76 4.16 42.45 4.17
N ALA A 77 4.85 43.00 3.16
CA ALA A 77 5.22 44.42 3.14
C ALA A 77 4.02 45.38 3.04
N VAL A 78 2.95 44.98 2.31
CA VAL A 78 1.71 45.79 2.20
C VAL A 78 0.81 45.66 3.43
N LEU A 79 0.73 44.47 4.03
CA LEU A 79 -0.06 44.21 5.24
C LEU A 79 0.63 44.72 6.53
N GLY A 80 1.96 44.77 6.52
CA GLY A 80 2.81 45.10 7.66
C GLY A 80 3.13 43.90 8.54
N GLU A 81 4.40 43.76 8.92
CA GLU A 81 4.95 42.62 9.69
C GLU A 81 4.15 42.29 10.96
N THR A 82 3.65 43.29 11.68
CA THR A 82 2.87 43.11 12.92
C THR A 82 1.56 42.35 12.69
N LEU A 83 0.97 42.43 11.50
CA LEU A 83 -0.25 41.72 11.11
C LEU A 83 0.07 40.45 10.30
N ALA A 84 1.07 40.51 9.41
CA ALA A 84 1.46 39.39 8.54
C ALA A 84 2.24 38.27 9.26
N GLY A 85 3.00 38.61 10.30
CA GLY A 85 3.80 37.69 11.10
C GLY A 85 2.97 36.56 11.70
N PRO A 86 1.95 36.86 12.54
CA PRO A 86 1.10 35.86 13.20
C PRO A 86 0.19 35.00 12.30
N ILE A 87 0.13 35.27 10.99
CA ILE A 87 -0.68 34.49 10.05
C ILE A 87 0.06 33.20 9.71
N GLU A 88 -0.38 32.07 10.25
CA GLU A 88 0.19 30.75 9.95
C GLU A 88 -0.35 30.13 8.64
N PRO A 89 0.36 29.16 8.04
CA PRO A 89 -0.21 28.28 7.02
C PRO A 89 -1.48 27.58 7.54
N ARG A 90 -2.44 27.27 6.65
CA ARG A 90 -3.71 26.64 7.05
C ARG A 90 -3.48 25.33 7.82
N GLU A 91 -3.91 25.28 9.08
CA GLU A 91 -3.73 24.14 10.01
C GLU A 91 -4.14 22.79 9.39
N ALA A 92 -5.30 22.72 8.75
CA ALA A 92 -5.79 21.51 8.08
C ALA A 92 -4.85 21.01 6.95
N ILE A 93 -4.07 21.91 6.33
CA ILE A 93 -3.09 21.59 5.30
C ILE A 93 -1.74 21.20 5.91
N GLN A 94 -1.33 21.83 7.03
CA GLN A 94 -0.20 21.35 7.84
C GLN A 94 -0.44 19.91 8.31
N ALA A 95 -1.61 19.63 8.88
CA ALA A 95 -2.02 18.29 9.32
C ALA A 95 -2.14 17.29 8.17
N TYR A 96 -2.68 17.71 7.00
CA TYR A 96 -2.69 16.89 5.79
C TYR A 96 -1.28 16.50 5.36
N ARG A 97 -0.37 17.48 5.24
CA ARG A 97 1.02 17.26 4.80
C ARG A 97 1.75 16.33 5.76
N GLN A 98 1.66 16.59 7.07
CA GLN A 98 2.33 15.77 8.08
C GLN A 98 1.84 14.33 8.05
N ARG A 99 0.52 14.10 7.96
CA ARG A 99 -0.05 12.76 7.81
C ARG A 99 0.43 12.10 6.51
N SER A 100 0.40 12.83 5.40
CA SER A 100 0.73 12.28 4.08
C SER A 100 2.20 11.86 4.00
N LEU A 101 3.14 12.65 4.53
CA LEU A 101 4.54 12.25 4.58
C LEU A 101 4.78 10.98 5.41
N LEU A 102 4.14 10.85 6.58
CA LEU A 102 4.21 9.62 7.41
C LEU A 102 3.57 8.41 6.70
N GLU A 103 2.46 8.60 5.99
CA GLU A 103 1.85 7.53 5.18
C GLU A 103 2.77 7.11 4.00
N LYS A 104 3.51 8.04 3.40
CA LYS A 104 4.48 7.78 2.33
C LYS A 104 5.77 7.12 2.83
N GLU A 105 6.30 7.56 3.96
CA GLU A 105 7.47 6.96 4.61
C GLU A 105 7.26 5.45 4.83
N LEU A 106 6.09 5.07 5.36
CA LEU A 106 5.69 3.68 5.54
C LEU A 106 5.52 2.91 4.22
N LEU A 107 5.03 3.55 3.16
CA LEU A 107 4.89 2.96 1.82
C LEU A 107 6.25 2.73 1.15
N PHE A 108 7.17 3.71 1.23
CA PHE A 108 8.53 3.56 0.73
C PHE A 108 9.32 2.53 1.54
N PHE A 109 9.18 2.50 2.87
CA PHE A 109 9.69 1.42 3.72
C PHE A 109 9.21 0.05 3.23
N SER A 110 7.91 -0.09 2.95
CA SER A 110 7.35 -1.33 2.40
C SER A 110 7.84 -1.67 0.99
N TYR A 111 8.31 -0.70 0.22
CA TYR A 111 8.91 -0.94 -1.08
C TYR A 111 10.38 -1.41 -0.96
N ASP A 112 11.18 -0.81 -0.07
CA ASP A 112 12.58 -1.25 0.16
C ASP A 112 12.65 -2.64 0.82
N VAL A 113 11.83 -2.88 1.86
CA VAL A 113 11.94 -4.07 2.70
C VAL A 113 11.11 -5.25 2.18
N PHE A 114 9.91 -5.01 1.62
CA PHE A 114 9.01 -6.07 1.16
C PHE A 114 8.85 -6.15 -0.36
N GLY A 115 9.48 -5.24 -1.13
CA GLY A 115 9.40 -5.22 -2.59
C GLY A 115 8.01 -4.86 -3.15
N ILE A 116 7.11 -4.32 -2.32
CA ILE A 116 5.76 -3.91 -2.74
C ILE A 116 5.88 -2.53 -3.41
N PRO A 117 5.67 -2.39 -4.73
CA PRO A 117 5.92 -1.13 -5.42
C PRO A 117 4.93 -0.06 -4.98
N PHE A 118 5.45 1.12 -4.62
CA PHE A 118 4.71 2.35 -4.45
C PHE A 118 5.16 3.37 -5.49
N VAL A 119 4.20 4.05 -6.11
CA VAL A 119 4.42 5.20 -6.99
C VAL A 119 3.79 6.40 -6.29
N ASP A 120 4.61 7.39 -5.97
CA ASP A 120 4.17 8.63 -5.34
C ASP A 120 3.46 9.52 -6.37
N PRO A 121 2.20 9.96 -6.13
CA PRO A 121 1.48 10.82 -7.05
C PRO A 121 1.83 12.32 -6.95
N ASP A 122 2.54 12.74 -5.90
CA ASP A 122 2.87 14.16 -5.67
C ASP A 122 4.33 14.48 -6.02
N THR A 123 4.59 15.68 -6.56
CA THR A 123 5.98 16.12 -6.83
C THR A 123 6.68 16.73 -5.60
N TRP A 124 5.89 17.16 -4.61
CA TRP A 124 6.35 17.91 -3.44
C TRP A 124 6.90 17.05 -2.28
N THR A 125 6.93 15.72 -2.41
CA THR A 125 7.49 14.84 -1.38
C THR A 125 9.00 15.09 -1.22
N PRO A 126 9.49 15.46 -0.02
CA PRO A 126 10.92 15.66 0.22
C PRO A 126 11.75 14.39 -0.02
N GLU A 127 12.93 14.53 -0.61
CA GLU A 127 13.77 13.36 -0.97
C GLU A 127 14.17 12.50 0.23
N ASP A 128 14.33 13.09 1.41
CA ASP A 128 14.71 12.42 2.65
C ASP A 128 13.65 11.42 3.15
N VAL A 129 12.38 11.61 2.78
CA VAL A 129 11.28 10.65 3.01
C VAL A 129 11.44 9.39 2.15
N ILE A 130 12.27 9.43 1.09
CA ILE A 130 12.55 8.29 0.23
C ILE A 130 13.87 7.62 0.67
N PRO A 131 13.85 6.34 1.10
CA PRO A 131 15.04 5.58 1.48
C PRO A 131 16.13 5.66 0.42
N GLN A 132 17.38 5.86 0.84
CA GLN A 132 18.52 6.08 -0.05
C GLN A 132 18.65 4.97 -1.12
N ARG A 133 18.48 3.70 -0.73
CA ARG A 133 18.49 2.56 -1.66
C ARG A 133 17.44 2.67 -2.77
N LEU A 134 16.23 3.13 -2.45
CA LEU A 134 15.18 3.35 -3.44
C LEU A 134 15.49 4.55 -4.34
N ARG A 135 16.07 5.64 -3.81
CA ARG A 135 16.53 6.77 -4.63
C ARG A 135 17.65 6.36 -5.59
N GLU A 136 18.65 5.62 -5.12
CA GLU A 136 19.75 5.09 -5.94
C GLU A 136 19.24 4.12 -7.01
N LYS A 137 18.33 3.20 -6.64
CA LYS A 137 17.65 2.29 -7.57
C LYS A 137 16.86 3.04 -8.63
N GLN A 138 15.96 3.95 -8.22
CA GLN A 138 15.14 4.76 -9.14
C GLN A 138 16.00 5.63 -10.06
N LYS A 139 17.13 6.15 -9.57
CA LYS A 139 18.10 6.89 -10.38
C LYS A 139 18.72 5.99 -11.46
N ALA A 140 19.24 4.81 -11.09
CA ALA A 140 19.81 3.85 -12.04
C ALA A 140 18.77 3.34 -13.06
N GLU A 141 17.52 3.14 -12.64
CA GLU A 141 16.39 2.80 -13.52
C GLU A 141 16.07 3.94 -14.50
N ARG A 142 16.05 5.21 -14.04
CA ARG A 142 15.87 6.40 -14.89
C ARG A 142 17.03 6.60 -15.88
N GLU A 143 18.28 6.45 -15.45
CA GLU A 143 19.47 6.53 -16.31
C GLU A 143 19.47 5.43 -17.38
N THR A 144 19.07 4.22 -17.01
CA THR A 144 18.89 3.09 -17.95
C THR A 144 17.76 3.37 -18.96
N ALA A 145 16.62 3.88 -18.49
CA ALA A 145 15.48 4.22 -19.35
C ALA A 145 15.77 5.40 -20.30
N ALA A 146 16.56 6.38 -19.86
CA ALA A 146 17.03 7.48 -20.69
C ALA A 146 17.94 6.97 -21.82
N ARG A 147 18.93 6.11 -21.50
CA ARG A 147 19.80 5.50 -22.51
C ARG A 147 19.00 4.64 -23.50
N ILE A 148 18.05 3.84 -23.04
CA ILE A 148 17.16 3.05 -23.92
C ILE A 148 16.33 3.97 -24.83
N SER A 149 15.87 5.12 -24.32
CA SER A 149 15.11 6.10 -25.11
C SER A 149 15.99 6.82 -26.15
N GLU A 150 17.27 7.06 -25.86
CA GLU A 150 18.25 7.56 -26.82
C GLU A 150 18.61 6.49 -27.88
N GLU A 151 18.85 5.25 -27.47
CA GLU A 151 19.06 4.10 -28.37
C GLU A 151 17.87 3.92 -29.33
N ILE A 152 16.63 3.95 -28.80
CA ILE A 152 15.39 3.91 -29.61
C ILE A 152 15.28 5.14 -30.52
N GLY A 153 15.56 6.35 -30.02
CA GLY A 153 15.49 7.58 -30.80
C GLY A 153 16.53 7.66 -31.92
N ASN A 154 17.66 6.96 -31.79
CA ASN A 154 18.66 6.84 -32.85
C ASN A 154 18.31 5.71 -33.83
N LEU A 155 17.84 4.55 -33.34
CA LEU A 155 17.29 3.48 -34.18
C LEU A 155 16.09 3.94 -35.00
N MET A 156 15.23 4.81 -34.47
CA MET A 156 14.09 5.38 -35.22
C MET A 156 14.58 6.24 -36.39
N LYS A 157 15.60 7.07 -36.22
CA LYS A 157 16.20 7.86 -37.33
C LYS A 157 16.89 6.95 -38.35
N GLU A 158 17.60 5.93 -37.88
CA GLU A 158 18.23 4.94 -38.77
C GLU A 158 17.16 4.20 -39.58
N ILE A 159 16.07 3.76 -38.94
CA ILE A 159 14.89 3.17 -39.60
C ILE A 159 14.22 4.17 -40.56
N GLU A 160 14.08 5.46 -40.21
CA GLU A 160 13.55 6.48 -41.13
C GLU A 160 14.43 6.61 -42.38
N THR A 161 15.76 6.71 -42.23
CA THR A 161 16.67 6.74 -43.39
C THR A 161 16.63 5.44 -44.20
N LEU A 162 16.62 4.28 -43.54
CA LEU A 162 16.51 2.98 -44.20
C LEU A 162 15.12 2.77 -44.82
N VAL A 163 14.07 3.42 -44.35
CA VAL A 163 12.73 3.41 -44.98
C VAL A 163 12.68 4.35 -46.18
N GLU A 164 13.37 5.49 -46.17
CA GLU A 164 13.54 6.33 -47.37
C GLU A 164 14.41 5.67 -48.45
N GLU A 165 15.40 4.87 -48.06
CA GLU A 165 16.19 4.04 -48.98
C GLU A 165 15.40 2.81 -49.44
N LYS A 166 14.75 2.08 -48.53
CA LYS A 166 13.87 0.95 -48.88
C LYS A 166 12.65 1.38 -49.68
N ALA A 167 12.15 2.61 -49.58
CA ALA A 167 11.10 3.11 -50.46
C ALA A 167 11.56 3.28 -51.91
N LYS A 168 12.87 3.46 -52.15
CA LYS A 168 13.47 3.46 -53.50
C LYS A 168 13.74 2.04 -53.99
N GLU A 169 14.10 1.11 -53.09
CA GLU A 169 14.38 -0.29 -53.45
C GLU A 169 13.12 -1.16 -53.58
N ALA A 170 12.09 -0.95 -52.75
CA ALA A 170 10.89 -1.79 -52.66
C ALA A 170 9.87 -1.57 -53.79
N ALA A 171 10.28 -0.86 -54.86
CA ALA A 171 9.65 -0.99 -56.16
C ALA A 171 9.91 -2.38 -56.77
N ASP A 172 10.99 -3.07 -56.36
CA ASP A 172 11.39 -4.38 -56.90
C ASP A 172 11.09 -5.56 -55.94
N VAL A 173 10.34 -6.52 -56.49
CA VAL A 173 10.27 -7.95 -56.12
C VAL A 173 9.82 -8.32 -54.69
N SER A 174 8.56 -8.76 -54.55
CA SER A 174 8.08 -9.55 -53.39
C SER A 174 7.79 -11.02 -53.76
N LYS A 175 8.13 -11.99 -52.88
CA LYS A 175 7.65 -13.39 -52.98
C LYS A 175 7.93 -14.32 -51.77
N PHE A 176 6.90 -15.10 -51.40
CA PHE A 176 6.92 -16.37 -50.62
C PHE A 176 7.39 -16.38 -49.13
N ILE A 177 7.26 -17.49 -48.38
CA ILE A 177 6.02 -18.06 -47.72
C ILE A 177 6.35 -19.30 -46.82
N ARG A 178 5.73 -19.37 -45.61
CA ARG A 178 5.41 -20.53 -44.69
C ARG A 178 6.48 -21.37 -43.93
N GLU A 179 6.20 -21.53 -42.60
CA GLU A 179 6.29 -22.72 -41.70
C GLU A 179 7.65 -23.42 -41.40
N GLY A 180 7.87 -24.11 -40.26
CA GLY A 180 7.08 -24.33 -39.02
C GLY A 180 7.71 -25.44 -38.12
N GLY A 181 7.35 -25.60 -36.82
CA GLY A 181 7.90 -26.66 -35.95
C GLY A 181 7.50 -26.63 -34.44
N ALA A 182 7.65 -27.75 -33.70
CA ALA A 182 7.06 -27.98 -32.35
C ALA A 182 8.05 -28.42 -31.24
N GLY A 183 7.66 -28.39 -29.94
CA GLY A 183 8.41 -29.01 -28.80
C GLY A 183 8.10 -28.46 -27.37
N PRO A 184 8.02 -29.27 -26.26
CA PRO A 184 7.59 -28.77 -24.92
C PRO A 184 8.44 -29.11 -23.64
N GLY A 185 8.38 -28.23 -22.59
CA GLY A 185 8.61 -28.53 -21.13
C GLY A 185 9.96 -28.09 -20.48
N GLY A 186 10.13 -27.90 -19.14
CA GLY A 186 9.19 -27.68 -18.01
C GLY A 186 9.71 -27.99 -16.56
N LYS A 187 9.47 -27.09 -15.55
CA LYS A 187 9.71 -27.20 -14.05
C LYS A 187 11.18 -27.18 -13.53
N ALA A 188 11.57 -26.87 -12.26
CA ALA A 188 11.09 -26.02 -11.12
C ALA A 188 12.12 -26.02 -9.92
N GLY A 189 12.17 -25.03 -8.98
CA GLY A 189 12.93 -25.13 -7.69
C GLY A 189 13.19 -23.82 -6.85
N PRO A 190 13.40 -23.83 -5.48
CA PRO A 190 13.27 -22.59 -4.64
C PRO A 190 14.15 -22.36 -3.34
N SER A 191 14.00 -21.17 -2.70
CA SER A 191 13.80 -20.89 -1.22
C SER A 191 14.90 -20.34 -0.23
N ALA A 192 14.46 -19.50 0.76
CA ALA A 192 15.12 -19.03 2.02
C ALA A 192 14.14 -18.22 2.96
N PRO A 193 14.19 -18.32 4.33
CA PRO A 193 14.27 -17.21 5.36
C PRO A 193 14.92 -17.69 6.72
N PRO A 194 14.63 -17.30 8.02
CA PRO A 194 14.03 -16.13 8.77
C PRO A 194 14.98 -15.63 9.96
N HIS A 195 14.71 -15.12 11.21
CA HIS A 195 13.58 -14.67 12.12
C HIS A 195 14.09 -13.88 13.41
N VAL A 196 13.29 -13.74 14.51
CA VAL A 196 13.62 -13.46 15.99
C VAL A 196 13.52 -12.01 16.57
N PHE A 197 13.34 -11.71 17.90
CA PHE A 197 12.23 -12.01 18.89
C PHE A 197 12.45 -11.45 20.38
N MET A 198 11.58 -10.59 21.02
CA MET A 198 11.30 -10.31 22.51
C MET A 198 10.46 -9.00 22.77
N SER A 199 9.57 -8.70 23.79
CA SER A 199 8.52 -9.34 24.69
C SER A 199 8.44 -8.78 26.15
N ALA A 200 7.32 -8.52 26.91
CA ALA A 200 5.85 -8.21 26.74
C ALA A 200 5.14 -7.86 28.12
N ARG A 201 3.91 -7.25 28.25
CA ARG A 201 3.19 -7.04 29.59
C ARG A 201 1.63 -6.74 29.65
N ALA A 202 0.94 -7.36 30.65
CA ALA A 202 -0.39 -7.03 31.27
C ALA A 202 -1.74 -7.38 30.57
N THR A 203 -2.86 -7.43 31.34
CA THR A 203 -4.10 -8.17 31.02
C THR A 203 -5.41 -7.36 30.87
N GLY A 204 -6.10 -7.49 29.74
CA GLY A 204 -7.58 -7.46 29.61
C GLY A 204 -8.29 -6.11 29.74
N GLY A 205 -8.65 -5.49 28.62
CA GLY A 205 -9.62 -4.38 28.48
C GLY A 205 -11.00 -4.86 27.96
N PRO A 206 -11.89 -3.94 27.56
CA PRO A 206 -13.26 -4.28 27.17
C PRO A 206 -13.34 -4.91 25.76
N LEU A 207 -14.38 -5.71 25.54
CA LEU A 207 -14.79 -6.12 24.20
C LEU A 207 -15.76 -5.06 23.65
N VAL A 208 -15.37 -4.40 22.55
CA VAL A 208 -16.10 -3.26 21.98
C VAL A 208 -17.22 -3.65 20.98
N TYR A 209 -17.70 -4.89 21.07
CA TYR A 209 -18.73 -5.45 20.19
C TYR A 209 -19.78 -6.24 20.97
N GLU A 210 -21.05 -5.97 20.69
CA GLU A 210 -22.18 -6.72 21.24
C GLU A 210 -22.16 -8.18 20.75
N GLY A 211 -22.57 -9.11 21.61
CA GLY A 211 -22.50 -10.56 21.36
C GLY A 211 -21.13 -11.19 21.59
N ALA A 212 -20.03 -10.42 21.59
CA ALA A 212 -18.70 -10.95 21.87
C ALA A 212 -18.48 -11.23 23.37
N SER A 213 -17.91 -12.38 23.72
CA SER A 213 -17.66 -12.77 25.12
C SER A 213 -16.36 -13.55 25.31
N VAL A 214 -15.63 -13.29 26.40
CA VAL A 214 -14.41 -14.03 26.75
C VAL A 214 -14.78 -15.41 27.31
N THR A 215 -14.47 -16.46 26.57
CA THR A 215 -14.69 -17.86 26.99
C THR A 215 -13.48 -18.45 27.69
N MET A 216 -12.26 -18.02 27.34
CA MET A 216 -11.03 -18.37 28.05
C MET A 216 -10.11 -17.15 28.19
N GLY A 217 -9.58 -16.92 29.40
CA GLY A 217 -8.58 -15.86 29.65
C GLY A 217 -7.18 -16.41 29.93
N SER A 218 -6.20 -15.51 30.07
CA SER A 218 -4.75 -15.79 30.30
C SER A 218 -4.45 -16.97 31.24
N ARG A 219 -5.17 -17.08 32.36
CA ARG A 219 -4.99 -18.15 33.35
C ARG A 219 -5.38 -19.55 32.81
N ALA A 220 -6.44 -19.64 32.00
CA ALA A 220 -6.90 -20.90 31.41
C ALA A 220 -6.06 -21.31 30.19
N LEU A 221 -5.39 -20.35 29.54
CA LEU A 221 -4.60 -20.53 28.32
C LEU A 221 -3.09 -20.62 28.57
N ASN A 222 -2.69 -20.69 29.84
CA ASN A 222 -1.32 -20.75 30.34
C ASN A 222 -0.37 -19.75 29.63
N GLY A 223 -0.75 -18.47 29.60
CA GLY A 223 0.07 -17.41 29.01
C GLY A 223 -0.40 -16.02 29.42
N SER A 224 0.53 -15.08 29.59
CA SER A 224 0.30 -13.75 30.16
C SER A 224 -0.75 -12.93 29.42
N GLN A 225 -0.70 -12.90 28.08
CA GLN A 225 -1.57 -12.10 27.22
C GLN A 225 -2.33 -12.98 26.22
N ARG A 226 -3.09 -13.96 26.72
CA ARG A 226 -3.90 -14.87 25.89
C ARG A 226 -5.39 -14.74 26.18
N VAL A 227 -6.21 -14.86 25.15
CA VAL A 227 -7.67 -14.82 25.24
C VAL A 227 -8.29 -15.69 24.14
N VAL A 228 -9.44 -16.31 24.43
CA VAL A 228 -10.40 -16.83 23.44
C VAL A 228 -11.68 -16.02 23.61
N VAL A 229 -12.22 -15.54 22.49
CA VAL A 229 -13.43 -14.71 22.44
C VAL A 229 -14.39 -15.34 21.44
N ASP A 230 -15.57 -15.72 21.93
CA ASP A 230 -16.66 -16.23 21.12
C ASP A 230 -17.60 -15.07 20.72
N GLY A 231 -18.42 -15.24 19.69
CA GLY A 231 -19.40 -14.23 19.25
C GLY A 231 -18.82 -12.99 18.54
N VAL A 232 -17.51 -13.00 18.22
CA VAL A 232 -16.87 -11.92 17.41
C VAL A 232 -17.50 -11.81 16.01
N LEU A 233 -18.05 -12.91 15.50
CA LEU A 233 -18.80 -13.00 14.25
C LEU A 233 -20.13 -13.73 14.48
N SER A 234 -21.16 -13.27 13.79
CA SER A 234 -22.45 -13.94 13.70
C SER A 234 -22.42 -15.11 12.71
N ASP A 235 -23.37 -16.04 12.83
CA ASP A 235 -23.47 -17.19 11.94
C ASP A 235 -23.68 -16.80 10.46
N GLU A 236 -24.32 -15.67 10.15
CA GLU A 236 -24.38 -15.18 8.77
C GLU A 236 -23.01 -14.69 8.28
N GLU A 237 -22.30 -13.88 9.07
CA GLU A 237 -20.95 -13.40 8.71
C GLU A 237 -20.01 -14.59 8.47
N CYS A 238 -20.02 -15.61 9.35
CA CYS A 238 -19.24 -16.84 9.20
C CYS A 238 -19.57 -17.60 7.91
N ARG A 239 -20.86 -17.82 7.60
CA ARG A 239 -21.29 -18.51 6.37
C ARG A 239 -20.96 -17.70 5.11
N GLU A 240 -21.02 -16.37 5.18
CA GLU A 240 -20.67 -15.48 4.07
C GLU A 240 -19.17 -15.47 3.78
N LEU A 241 -18.32 -15.49 4.82
CA LEU A 241 -16.87 -15.66 4.67
C LEU A 241 -16.50 -17.05 4.14
N GLN A 242 -17.19 -18.11 4.58
CA GLN A 242 -17.00 -19.46 4.02
C GLN A 242 -17.34 -19.50 2.52
N ARG A 243 -18.43 -18.86 2.08
CA ARG A 243 -18.77 -18.71 0.64
C ARG A 243 -17.65 -17.98 -0.12
N LEU A 244 -17.16 -16.86 0.42
CA LEU A 244 -16.06 -16.11 -0.19
C LEU A 244 -14.80 -16.97 -0.32
N SER A 245 -14.41 -17.68 0.75
CA SER A 245 -13.25 -18.57 0.72
C SER A 245 -13.40 -19.65 -0.35
N ASN A 246 -14.54 -20.36 -0.37
CA ASN A 246 -14.79 -21.42 -1.34
C ASN A 246 -14.79 -20.94 -2.81
N ALA A 247 -15.07 -19.66 -3.07
CA ALA A 247 -15.07 -19.08 -4.41
C ALA A 247 -13.76 -18.39 -4.82
N ALA A 248 -12.98 -17.86 -3.86
CA ALA A 248 -11.80 -17.02 -4.11
C ALA A 248 -10.47 -17.58 -3.59
N ALA A 249 -10.48 -18.63 -2.78
CA ALA A 249 -9.26 -19.21 -2.23
C ALA A 249 -8.44 -19.94 -3.30
N SER A 250 -7.11 -19.92 -3.17
CA SER A 250 -6.20 -20.67 -4.04
C SER A 250 -5.24 -21.52 -3.23
N ALA A 251 -4.87 -22.67 -3.78
CA ALA A 251 -4.00 -23.63 -3.12
C ALA A 251 -2.60 -23.03 -2.91
N GLY A 252 -2.14 -22.97 -1.65
CA GLY A 252 -0.85 -22.36 -1.31
C GLY A 252 -0.76 -20.84 -1.56
N ASP A 253 -1.88 -20.11 -1.55
CA ASP A 253 -1.89 -18.64 -1.45
C ASP A 253 -1.06 -18.19 -0.22
N GLY A 254 -0.42 -17.02 -0.29
CA GLY A 254 0.62 -16.58 0.66
C GLY A 254 1.91 -17.42 0.69
N TYR A 255 1.89 -18.69 0.28
CA TYR A 255 2.98 -19.66 0.43
C TYR A 255 3.68 -20.05 -0.88
N ARG A 256 3.68 -19.15 -1.88
CA ARG A 256 4.29 -19.38 -3.22
C ARG A 256 3.78 -20.67 -3.90
N GLY A 257 2.51 -21.03 -3.68
CA GLY A 257 1.90 -22.24 -4.21
C GLY A 257 2.22 -23.54 -3.44
N LYS A 258 2.93 -23.49 -2.31
CA LYS A 258 3.13 -24.65 -1.43
C LYS A 258 1.80 -25.00 -0.75
N THR A 259 1.11 -26.01 -1.27
CA THR A 259 -0.23 -26.43 -0.84
C THR A 259 -0.28 -27.09 0.54
N SER A 260 0.86 -27.55 1.07
CA SER A 260 1.00 -28.10 2.43
C SER A 260 2.07 -27.32 3.19
N PRO A 261 1.81 -26.05 3.59
CA PRO A 261 2.85 -25.15 4.07
C PRO A 261 3.36 -25.51 5.47
N HIS A 262 2.48 -25.93 6.38
CA HIS A 262 2.81 -26.25 7.77
C HIS A 262 3.10 -27.74 7.98
N THR A 263 2.13 -28.60 7.65
CA THR A 263 2.21 -30.06 7.79
C THR A 263 1.95 -30.76 6.43
N PRO A 264 2.63 -31.88 6.10
CA PRO A 264 2.35 -32.66 4.89
C PRO A 264 1.00 -33.39 4.93
N SER A 265 0.32 -33.41 6.07
CA SER A 265 -0.98 -34.08 6.30
C SER A 265 -2.20 -33.20 6.05
N GLU A 266 -2.03 -31.94 5.65
CA GLU A 266 -3.12 -31.01 5.34
C GLU A 266 -2.88 -30.27 4.02
N THR A 267 -3.96 -29.88 3.35
CA THR A 267 -3.95 -28.92 2.24
C THR A 267 -4.37 -27.55 2.75
N PHE A 268 -3.81 -26.49 2.16
CA PHE A 268 -4.01 -25.10 2.50
C PHE A 268 -4.53 -24.35 1.27
N HIS A 269 -5.68 -23.69 1.43
CA HIS A 269 -6.24 -22.75 0.48
C HIS A 269 -6.48 -21.43 1.18
N GLY A 270 -6.23 -20.29 0.52
CA GLY A 270 -6.54 -18.99 1.12
C GLY A 270 -6.72 -17.85 0.13
N VAL A 271 -7.20 -16.72 0.67
CA VAL A 271 -7.49 -15.47 -0.07
C VAL A 271 -7.10 -14.24 0.76
N THR A 272 -6.32 -13.34 0.17
CA THR A 272 -6.00 -12.02 0.76
C THR A 272 -7.16 -11.03 0.58
N VAL A 273 -7.25 -10.01 1.44
CA VAL A 273 -8.30 -8.98 1.36
C VAL A 273 -8.31 -8.30 -0.01
N LEU A 274 -7.14 -7.91 -0.55
CA LEU A 274 -7.04 -7.33 -1.90
C LEU A 274 -7.54 -8.29 -3.00
N LYS A 275 -7.20 -9.58 -2.93
CA LYS A 275 -7.64 -10.58 -3.91
C LYS A 275 -9.16 -10.74 -3.88
N ALA A 276 -9.76 -10.79 -2.69
CA ALA A 276 -11.22 -10.80 -2.54
C ALA A 276 -11.86 -9.52 -3.11
N LEU A 277 -11.31 -8.34 -2.85
CA LEU A 277 -11.83 -7.07 -3.36
C LEU A 277 -11.72 -6.96 -4.89
N LYS A 278 -10.58 -7.35 -5.48
CA LYS A 278 -10.41 -7.39 -6.95
C LYS A 278 -11.40 -8.36 -7.61
N LEU A 279 -11.53 -9.58 -7.08
CA LEU A 279 -12.53 -10.53 -7.57
C LEU A 279 -13.97 -10.03 -7.39
N GLY A 280 -14.23 -9.18 -6.39
CA GLY A 280 -15.50 -8.48 -6.19
C GLY A 280 -15.77 -7.38 -7.21
N GLN A 281 -14.75 -6.59 -7.56
CA GLN A 281 -14.80 -5.57 -8.63
C GLN A 281 -14.97 -6.22 -10.01
N GLU A 282 -14.33 -7.38 -10.24
CA GLU A 282 -14.46 -8.20 -11.44
C GLU A 282 -15.77 -9.00 -11.51
N GLY A 283 -16.65 -8.90 -10.51
CA GLY A 283 -17.93 -9.60 -10.43
C GLY A 283 -17.85 -11.13 -10.23
N LYS A 284 -16.64 -11.66 -9.96
CA LYS A 284 -16.36 -13.10 -9.76
C LYS A 284 -16.76 -13.59 -8.37
N VAL A 285 -16.82 -12.69 -7.38
CA VAL A 285 -17.47 -12.92 -6.08
C VAL A 285 -18.38 -11.73 -5.74
N ALA A 286 -19.30 -11.93 -4.80
CA ALA A 286 -20.15 -10.82 -4.35
C ALA A 286 -19.29 -9.79 -3.58
N LEU A 287 -19.32 -8.53 -4.04
CA LEU A 287 -18.59 -7.42 -3.41
C LEU A 287 -19.00 -7.22 -1.94
N ARG A 288 -20.26 -7.55 -1.58
CA ARG A 288 -20.76 -7.70 -0.20
C ARG A 288 -19.82 -8.54 0.67
N SER A 289 -19.45 -9.73 0.21
CA SER A 289 -18.65 -10.69 0.96
C SER A 289 -17.19 -10.23 1.08
N ALA A 290 -16.65 -9.59 0.04
CA ALA A 290 -15.31 -9.01 0.05
C ALA A 290 -15.19 -7.80 1.00
N HIS A 291 -16.19 -6.91 1.01
CA HIS A 291 -16.28 -5.82 2.00
C HIS A 291 -16.50 -6.35 3.42
N LEU A 292 -17.28 -7.41 3.60
CA LEU A 292 -17.42 -8.07 4.90
C LEU A 292 -16.06 -8.56 5.42
N TYR A 293 -15.27 -9.24 4.59
CA TYR A 293 -13.93 -9.72 4.98
C TYR A 293 -13.02 -8.56 5.45
N TYR A 294 -12.99 -7.44 4.71
CA TYR A 294 -12.27 -6.23 5.14
C TYR A 294 -12.79 -5.69 6.48
N ASN A 295 -14.11 -5.52 6.62
CA ASN A 295 -14.74 -5.03 7.84
C ASN A 295 -14.47 -5.95 9.05
N VAL A 296 -14.41 -7.26 8.83
CA VAL A 296 -14.08 -8.26 9.84
C VAL A 296 -12.62 -8.19 10.27
N THR A 297 -11.68 -7.97 9.34
CA THR A 297 -10.28 -7.71 9.73
C THR A 297 -10.16 -6.46 10.60
N GLU A 298 -10.84 -5.36 10.24
CA GLU A 298 -10.91 -4.15 11.07
C GLU A 298 -11.60 -4.38 12.43
N LYS A 299 -12.65 -5.21 12.49
CA LYS A 299 -13.36 -5.61 13.72
C LYS A 299 -12.42 -6.32 14.68
N VAL A 300 -11.66 -7.31 14.19
CA VAL A 300 -10.65 -8.03 14.98
C VAL A 300 -9.53 -7.09 15.46
N ARG A 301 -9.02 -6.19 14.61
CA ARG A 301 -7.99 -5.20 15.00
C ARG A 301 -8.42 -4.36 16.20
N ARG A 302 -9.60 -3.75 16.13
CA ARG A 302 -10.14 -2.87 17.18
C ARG A 302 -10.46 -3.64 18.46
N MET A 303 -10.92 -4.89 18.33
CA MET A 303 -11.11 -5.78 19.48
C MET A 303 -9.78 -6.08 20.18
N MET A 304 -8.72 -6.39 19.43
CA MET A 304 -7.39 -6.66 20.00
C MET A 304 -6.79 -5.40 20.65
N GLU A 305 -6.88 -4.24 20.00
CA GLU A 305 -6.44 -2.95 20.55
C GLU A 305 -7.12 -2.62 21.88
N SER A 306 -8.45 -2.79 21.95
CA SER A 306 -9.20 -2.50 23.17
C SER A 306 -8.98 -3.57 24.27
N TYR A 307 -8.96 -4.86 23.92
CA TYR A 307 -8.77 -5.95 24.88
C TYR A 307 -7.34 -6.04 25.41
N PHE A 308 -6.31 -5.65 24.65
CA PHE A 308 -4.94 -5.54 25.16
C PHE A 308 -4.55 -4.13 25.59
N ARG A 309 -5.47 -3.15 25.47
CA ARG A 309 -5.29 -1.74 25.84
C ARG A 309 -4.03 -1.13 25.22
N LEU A 310 -3.83 -1.39 23.93
CA LEU A 310 -2.60 -1.01 23.22
C LEU A 310 -2.53 0.51 23.07
N GLU A 311 -1.44 1.10 23.56
CA GLU A 311 -1.17 2.54 23.47
C GLU A 311 -0.83 2.98 22.03
N VAL A 312 -0.39 2.02 21.20
CA VAL A 312 -0.03 2.19 19.78
C VAL A 312 -1.02 1.38 18.94
N PRO A 313 -1.58 1.93 17.84
CA PRO A 313 -2.44 1.17 16.94
C PRO A 313 -1.71 0.00 16.29
N LEU A 314 -2.43 -1.09 16.05
CA LEU A 314 -1.94 -2.22 15.27
C LEU A 314 -1.98 -1.88 13.78
N HIS A 315 -1.00 -2.38 13.03
CA HIS A 315 -0.95 -2.22 11.58
C HIS A 315 -0.91 -3.59 10.90
N PHE A 316 -1.87 -3.85 10.00
CA PHE A 316 -1.93 -5.12 9.28
C PHE A 316 -0.81 -5.24 8.24
N SER A 317 0.27 -5.92 8.62
CA SER A 317 1.24 -6.44 7.66
C SER A 317 0.53 -7.34 6.64
N TYR A 318 -0.27 -8.30 7.11
CA TYR A 318 -0.99 -9.26 6.27
C TYR A 318 -2.34 -9.64 6.91
N SER A 319 -3.27 -10.15 6.10
CA SER A 319 -4.56 -10.68 6.55
C SER A 319 -4.99 -11.78 5.58
N HIS A 320 -5.36 -12.95 6.12
CA HIS A 320 -5.59 -14.16 5.34
C HIS A 320 -6.84 -14.90 5.83
N LEU A 321 -7.81 -15.09 4.94
CA LEU A 321 -8.92 -16.00 5.13
C LEU A 321 -8.49 -17.34 4.53
N VAL A 322 -8.47 -18.38 5.36
CA VAL A 322 -7.80 -19.65 5.09
C VAL A 322 -8.74 -20.82 5.38
N CYS A 323 -8.75 -21.79 4.48
CA CYS A 323 -9.25 -23.14 4.74
C CYS A 323 -8.07 -24.10 4.76
N ARG A 324 -7.87 -24.80 5.89
CA ARG A 324 -7.01 -25.99 5.97
C ARG A 324 -7.90 -27.23 5.99
N THR A 325 -7.57 -28.20 5.15
CA THR A 325 -8.35 -29.45 5.00
C THR A 325 -7.42 -30.64 5.22
N ALA A 326 -7.81 -31.58 6.07
CA ALA A 326 -7.09 -32.82 6.28
C ALA A 326 -6.92 -33.62 4.98
N ILE A 327 -5.85 -34.39 4.90
CA ILE A 327 -5.61 -35.41 3.87
C ILE A 327 -5.82 -36.76 4.57
N ASP A 328 -6.92 -37.45 4.27
CA ASP A 328 -7.41 -38.58 5.06
C ASP A 328 -6.35 -39.70 5.21
N GLU A 329 -5.61 -39.99 4.15
CA GLU A 329 -4.55 -41.02 4.10
C GLU A 329 -3.29 -40.66 4.91
N LYS A 330 -3.30 -39.54 5.63
CA LYS A 330 -2.15 -39.01 6.39
C LYS A 330 -2.49 -38.57 7.83
N GLN A 331 -3.66 -38.96 8.34
CA GLN A 331 -4.04 -38.65 9.73
C GLN A 331 -3.61 -39.73 10.74
N GLU A 332 -3.37 -40.96 10.30
CA GLU A 332 -3.03 -42.07 11.20
C GLU A 332 -1.66 -41.88 11.87
N GLY A 333 -1.62 -42.09 13.20
CA GLY A 333 -0.39 -41.99 14.00
C GLY A 333 0.20 -40.59 14.15
N ARG A 334 -0.47 -39.54 13.66
CA ARG A 334 0.09 -38.17 13.66
C ARG A 334 0.19 -37.57 15.07
N THR A 335 1.27 -36.84 15.32
CA THR A 335 1.56 -36.14 16.60
C THR A 335 1.96 -34.68 16.39
N ASP A 336 1.91 -34.19 15.15
CA ASP A 336 2.21 -32.81 14.76
C ASP A 336 1.00 -31.88 14.95
N ASN A 337 1.25 -30.60 15.25
CA ASN A 337 0.20 -29.60 15.19
C ASN A 337 -0.11 -29.27 13.72
N SER A 338 -1.41 -29.14 13.40
CA SER A 338 -1.92 -28.56 12.14
C SER A 338 -1.22 -27.25 11.76
N HIS A 339 -0.86 -26.46 12.78
CA HIS A 339 -0.08 -25.23 12.68
C HIS A 339 0.52 -24.94 14.06
N GLU A 340 1.84 -24.79 14.15
CA GLU A 340 2.53 -24.49 15.41
C GLU A 340 2.11 -23.14 16.02
N VAL A 341 2.16 -23.04 17.35
CA VAL A 341 1.88 -21.78 18.04
C VAL A 341 3.07 -20.85 17.88
N HIS A 342 2.89 -19.77 17.13
CA HIS A 342 3.87 -18.70 16.96
C HIS A 342 3.19 -17.33 17.08
N VAL A 343 3.97 -16.26 17.06
CA VAL A 343 3.48 -14.89 17.22
C VAL A 343 3.55 -14.14 15.90
N ASP A 344 2.44 -13.56 15.46
CA ASP A 344 2.31 -12.84 14.20
C ASP A 344 2.64 -11.33 14.28
N ASN A 345 2.43 -10.70 15.43
CA ASN A 345 2.73 -9.28 15.66
C ASN A 345 4.23 -9.00 15.88
N CYS A 346 4.66 -7.79 15.51
CA CYS A 346 5.99 -7.25 15.81
C CYS A 346 5.95 -5.75 16.10
N ILE A 347 6.91 -5.29 16.89
CA ILE A 347 7.26 -3.90 17.08
C ILE A 347 8.18 -3.50 15.92
N LEU A 348 7.76 -2.49 15.14
CA LEU A 348 8.59 -1.94 14.07
C LEU A 348 9.59 -0.94 14.64
N ASN A 349 10.88 -1.28 14.60
CA ASN A 349 11.95 -0.32 14.80
C ASN A 349 12.26 0.34 13.44
N ALA A 350 11.86 1.61 13.31
CA ALA A 350 12.05 2.39 12.08
C ALA A 350 13.53 2.70 11.80
N GLU A 351 14.29 3.13 12.82
CA GLU A 351 15.73 3.45 12.69
C GLU A 351 16.57 2.26 12.20
N ALA A 352 16.27 1.06 12.73
CA ALA A 352 16.95 -0.18 12.38
C ALA A 352 16.33 -0.91 11.18
N LEU A 353 15.22 -0.40 10.62
CA LEU A 353 14.43 -1.00 9.53
C LEU A 353 13.99 -2.47 9.81
N LEU A 354 13.73 -2.81 11.09
CA LEU A 354 13.52 -4.18 11.56
C LEU A 354 12.22 -4.33 12.36
N CYS A 355 11.45 -5.38 12.08
CA CYS A 355 10.24 -5.71 12.83
C CYS A 355 10.54 -6.80 13.87
N VAL A 356 10.77 -6.39 15.12
CA VAL A 356 11.07 -7.28 16.25
C VAL A 356 9.76 -7.87 16.75
N LYS A 357 9.52 -9.16 16.46
CA LYS A 357 8.43 -9.94 17.07
C LYS A 357 8.66 -10.12 18.57
N GLU A 358 7.64 -10.51 19.34
CA GLU A 358 7.74 -10.78 20.78
C GLU A 358 7.27 -12.23 21.10
N PRO A 359 8.04 -13.14 21.76
CA PRO A 359 7.57 -14.49 22.12
C PRO A 359 6.60 -14.53 23.31
#